data_AF-A0A651GRP6-F1
#
_entry.id   AF-A0A651GRP6-F1
#
_cell.length_a   1.000
_cell.length_b   1.000
_cell.length_c   1.000
_cell.angle_alpha   90.00
_cell.angle_beta   90.00
_cell.angle_gamma   90.00
#
_symmetry.space_group_name_H-M   'P 1'
#
loop_
_entity.id
_entity.type
_entity.pdbx_description
1 polymer ?
#
loop_
_entity_poly.entity_id
_entity_poly.type
_entity_poly.pdbx_seq_one_letter_code
_entity_poly.pdbx_strand_id
1 'polypeptide(L)'
;MCPKANSPVSLSFTLGKRMEQLVQLGLGSSNQHEIVASGLQIVRDGRTLGELDFVLLDHLAKRIIHLEIAYKIYVPEIGNPHPWHRWIGPNGRDRLVDKLRKLQLRQFAAWHLPETQDQIAMLNLPPWPVEQQLCLKLWLYFNAIDDVSSWATQHRAGGVLFAKDLLLRKDSGYWIPQKCHWGVHPMHQQNWLSGSEAHTILKKRLNQKGAQLLWALQNNGGYRRDIVVA
;
A
#
# COMPACT_ATOMS: atom_id res chain seq x y z
N MET A 1 4.18 17.66 -5.97
CA MET A 1 4.53 18.65 -4.91
C MET A 1 4.61 17.94 -3.57
N CYS A 2 5.66 18.21 -2.77
CA CYS A 2 5.66 17.86 -1.35
C CYS A 2 4.50 18.58 -0.67
N PRO A 3 3.83 17.96 0.32
CA PRO A 3 3.10 18.78 1.26
C PRO A 3 4.14 19.60 2.05
N LYS A 4 3.89 20.91 2.17
CA LYS A 4 4.72 21.84 2.96
C LYS A 4 4.82 21.36 4.41
N ALA A 5 5.67 22.00 5.23
CA ALA A 5 5.86 21.71 6.66
C ALA A 5 4.57 21.61 7.52
N ASN A 6 3.40 21.97 6.97
CA ASN A 6 2.07 21.74 7.51
C ASN A 6 1.30 20.61 6.80
N SER A 7 1.95 19.52 6.40
CA SER A 7 1.23 18.36 5.90
C SER A 7 0.38 17.76 7.02
N PRO A 8 -0.93 17.52 6.82
CA PRO A 8 -1.73 16.80 7.80
C PRO A 8 -1.29 15.33 7.96
N VAL A 9 -0.39 14.83 7.11
CA VAL A 9 0.09 13.44 7.09
C VAL A 9 1.57 13.39 7.47
N SER A 10 1.88 12.75 8.60
CA SER A 10 3.28 12.64 9.06
C SER A 10 4.10 11.71 8.15
N LEU A 11 5.32 12.14 7.84
CA LEU A 11 6.30 11.34 7.09
C LEU A 11 6.96 10.24 7.95
N SER A 12 6.80 10.27 9.27
CA SER A 12 7.29 9.21 10.18
C SER A 12 6.43 7.95 10.12
N PHE A 13 5.20 8.05 9.63
CA PHE A 13 4.30 6.91 9.51
C PHE A 13 4.67 5.96 8.38
N THR A 14 4.30 4.69 8.56
CA THR A 14 4.37 3.71 7.48
C THR A 14 3.48 4.12 6.32
N LEU A 15 3.76 3.62 5.11
CA LEU A 15 2.94 3.92 3.93
C LEU A 15 1.47 3.55 4.12
N GLY A 16 1.17 2.46 4.84
CA GLY A 16 -0.20 2.04 5.17
C GLY A 16 -0.92 3.09 6.01
N LYS A 17 -0.33 3.49 7.15
CA LYS A 17 -0.95 4.47 8.05
C LYS A 17 -1.11 5.84 7.39
N ARG A 18 -0.18 6.22 6.51
CA ARG A 18 -0.31 7.44 5.70
C ARG A 18 -1.47 7.35 4.71
N MET A 19 -1.70 6.18 4.12
CA MET A 19 -2.86 5.97 3.26
C MET A 19 -4.17 6.08 4.04
N GLU A 20 -4.25 5.52 5.24
CA GLU A 20 -5.43 5.68 6.13
C GLU A 20 -5.69 7.16 6.41
N GLN A 21 -4.67 7.96 6.75
CA GLN A 21 -4.84 9.41 6.97
C GLN A 21 -5.31 10.14 5.71
N LEU A 22 -4.79 9.78 4.53
CA LEU A 22 -5.24 10.37 3.27
C LEU A 22 -6.69 9.99 2.95
N VAL A 23 -7.09 8.75 3.22
CA VAL A 23 -8.49 8.31 3.08
C VAL A 23 -9.38 9.06 4.07
N GLN A 24 -8.96 9.21 5.32
CA GLN A 24 -9.70 9.97 6.33
C GLN A 24 -9.92 11.42 5.91
N LEU A 25 -8.90 12.10 5.36
CA LEU A 25 -9.03 13.46 4.84
C LEU A 25 -10.00 13.54 3.65
N GLY A 26 -9.94 12.55 2.75
CA GLY A 26 -10.86 12.47 1.61
C GLY A 26 -12.31 12.22 2.04
N LEU A 27 -12.53 11.29 2.96
CA LEU A 27 -13.84 10.99 3.54
C LEU A 27 -14.40 12.16 4.34
N GLY A 28 -13.58 12.84 5.14
CA GLY A 28 -14.01 14.01 5.91
C GLY A 28 -14.37 15.23 5.05
N SER A 29 -13.98 15.23 3.76
CA SER A 29 -14.40 16.24 2.79
C SER A 29 -15.63 15.81 1.96
N SER A 30 -16.15 14.61 2.20
CA SER A 30 -17.31 14.06 1.49
C SER A 30 -18.61 14.52 2.14
N ASN A 31 -19.57 14.96 1.33
CA ASN A 31 -20.93 15.24 1.80
C ASN A 31 -21.80 13.97 1.91
N GLN A 32 -21.32 12.84 1.38
CA GLN A 32 -22.07 11.58 1.36
C GLN A 32 -21.75 10.71 2.59
N HIS A 33 -20.49 10.71 3.01
CA HIS A 33 -19.99 9.83 4.05
C HIS A 33 -19.67 10.62 5.32
N GLU A 34 -20.22 10.17 6.43
CA GLU A 34 -19.84 10.65 7.76
C GLU A 34 -18.92 9.63 8.42
N ILE A 35 -17.80 10.09 8.98
CA ILE A 35 -16.90 9.23 9.76
C ILE A 35 -17.41 9.19 11.21
N VAL A 36 -17.95 8.04 11.63
CA VAL A 36 -18.38 7.84 13.03
C VAL A 36 -17.21 7.44 13.90
N ALA A 37 -16.35 6.55 13.40
CA ALA A 37 -15.15 6.11 14.08
C ALA A 37 -14.01 5.86 13.08
N SER A 38 -12.78 6.08 13.53
CA SER A 38 -11.55 5.75 12.80
C SER A 38 -10.53 5.14 13.75
N GLY A 39 -9.92 4.01 13.36
CA GLY A 39 -8.96 3.28 14.19
C GLY A 39 -9.58 2.77 15.49
N LEU A 40 -10.79 2.23 15.44
CA LEU A 40 -11.51 1.74 16.61
C LEU A 40 -10.85 0.45 17.12
N GLN A 41 -10.14 0.53 18.24
CA GLN A 41 -9.45 -0.61 18.83
C GLN A 41 -10.41 -1.53 19.59
N ILE A 42 -10.41 -2.79 19.21
CA ILE A 42 -11.17 -3.85 19.87
C ILE A 42 -10.28 -4.46 20.95
N VAL A 43 -10.64 -4.25 22.22
CA VAL A 43 -9.83 -4.64 23.38
C VAL A 43 -10.62 -5.58 24.28
N ARG A 44 -10.00 -6.67 24.72
CA ARG A 44 -10.51 -7.58 25.75
C ARG A 44 -9.42 -7.84 26.78
N ASP A 45 -9.72 -7.70 28.07
CA ASP A 45 -8.78 -7.97 29.17
C ASP A 45 -7.41 -7.29 28.99
N GLY A 46 -7.41 -6.03 28.53
CA GLY A 46 -6.19 -5.27 28.27
C GLY A 46 -5.39 -5.70 27.02
N ARG A 47 -5.90 -6.63 26.21
CA ARG A 47 -5.29 -7.09 24.96
C ARG A 47 -6.08 -6.60 23.75
N THR A 48 -5.39 -6.01 22.78
CA THR A 48 -5.98 -5.65 21.48
C THR A 48 -6.24 -6.92 20.66
N LEU A 49 -7.50 -7.21 20.39
CA LEU A 49 -7.94 -8.32 19.54
C LEU A 49 -7.94 -7.92 18.06
N GLY A 50 -8.14 -6.64 17.78
CA GLY A 50 -8.20 -6.09 16.43
C GLY A 50 -8.38 -4.57 16.44
N GLU A 51 -8.52 -4.01 15.24
CA GLU A 51 -8.82 -2.60 14.98
C GLU A 51 -9.75 -2.58 13.78
N LEU A 52 -10.80 -1.75 13.82
CA LEU A 52 -11.57 -1.38 12.64
C LEU A 52 -11.01 -0.06 12.10
N ASP A 53 -10.60 -0.06 10.84
CA ASP A 53 -9.98 1.15 10.26
C ASP A 53 -10.98 2.31 10.21
N PHE A 54 -12.20 2.07 9.72
CA PHE A 54 -13.27 3.08 9.68
C PHE A 54 -14.66 2.47 9.87
N VAL A 55 -15.52 3.21 10.58
CA VAL A 55 -16.97 3.03 10.62
C VAL A 55 -17.61 4.30 10.06
N LEU A 56 -18.35 4.16 8.96
CA LEU A 56 -18.93 5.29 8.23
C LEU A 56 -20.44 5.17 8.15
N LEU A 57 -21.13 6.32 8.04
CA LEU A 57 -22.52 6.37 7.57
C LEU A 57 -22.55 6.87 6.14
N ASP A 58 -23.20 6.10 5.26
CA ASP A 58 -23.57 6.56 3.92
C ASP A 58 -25.03 7.00 3.97
N HIS A 59 -25.22 8.32 4.09
CA HIS A 59 -26.54 8.92 4.28
C HIS A 59 -27.44 8.77 3.06
N LEU A 60 -26.86 8.64 1.87
CA LEU A 60 -27.56 8.50 0.60
C LEU A 60 -28.11 7.08 0.44
N ALA A 61 -27.27 6.07 0.67
CA ALA A 61 -27.66 4.67 0.57
C ALA A 61 -28.31 4.11 1.85
N LYS A 62 -28.33 4.90 2.94
CA LYS A 62 -28.86 4.50 4.26
C LYS A 62 -28.23 3.19 4.74
N ARG A 63 -26.89 3.15 4.78
CA ARG A 63 -26.10 2.01 5.24
C ARG A 63 -24.96 2.46 6.16
N ILE A 64 -24.54 1.55 7.03
CA ILE A 64 -23.28 1.66 7.77
C ILE A 64 -22.20 0.96 6.94
N ILE A 65 -21.03 1.59 6.80
CA ILE A 65 -19.90 0.98 6.11
C ILE A 65 -18.81 0.69 7.13
N HIS A 66 -18.44 -0.58 7.26
CA HIS A 66 -17.17 -0.98 7.86
C HIS A 66 -16.12 -1.01 6.74
N LEU A 67 -15.23 -0.01 6.74
CA LEU A 67 -14.24 0.14 5.68
C LEU A 67 -12.84 -0.21 6.19
N GLU A 68 -12.23 -1.23 5.59
CA GLU A 68 -10.84 -1.63 5.78
C GLU A 68 -9.95 -1.03 4.69
N ILE A 69 -8.77 -0.53 5.06
CA ILE A 69 -7.81 0.08 4.14
C ILE A 69 -6.57 -0.81 4.02
N ALA A 70 -6.12 -1.02 2.79
CA ALA A 70 -4.86 -1.72 2.56
C ALA A 70 -4.06 -1.04 1.45
N TYR A 71 -2.83 -0.66 1.76
CA TYR A 71 -1.83 -0.24 0.77
C TYR A 71 -0.72 -1.28 0.70
N LYS A 72 -0.58 -1.95 -0.44
CA LYS A 72 0.37 -3.07 -0.58
C LYS A 72 1.10 -3.07 -1.91
N ILE A 73 2.34 -3.56 -1.83
CA ILE A 73 3.26 -3.72 -2.95
C ILE A 73 3.65 -5.19 -3.01
N TYR A 74 3.55 -5.79 -4.20
CA TYR A 74 3.95 -7.18 -4.43
C TYR A 74 4.74 -7.33 -5.72
N VAL A 75 5.59 -8.35 -5.75
CA VAL A 75 6.37 -8.81 -6.90
C VAL A 75 6.08 -10.30 -7.16
N PRO A 76 6.31 -10.81 -8.38
CA PRO A 76 6.24 -12.23 -8.65
C PRO A 76 7.25 -13.02 -7.83
N GLU A 77 6.80 -14.11 -7.22
CA GLU A 77 7.61 -15.17 -6.66
C GLU A 77 8.21 -15.95 -7.81
N ILE A 78 9.54 -15.96 -7.87
CA ILE A 78 10.30 -16.64 -8.92
C ILE A 78 10.13 -18.15 -8.75
N GLY A 79 9.87 -18.86 -9.85
CA GLY A 79 9.77 -20.32 -9.86
C GLY A 79 8.46 -20.89 -9.34
N ASN A 80 7.45 -20.06 -9.01
CA ASN A 80 6.13 -20.55 -8.64
C ASN A 80 5.20 -20.64 -9.87
N PRO A 81 4.68 -21.83 -10.20
CA PRO A 81 3.77 -22.01 -11.34
C PRO A 81 2.33 -21.54 -11.06
N HIS A 82 1.96 -21.27 -9.81
CA HIS A 82 0.59 -20.88 -9.43
C HIS A 82 0.41 -19.35 -9.39
N PRO A 83 -0.32 -18.73 -10.34
CA PRO A 83 -0.40 -17.27 -10.47
C PRO A 83 -0.99 -16.56 -9.25
N TRP A 84 -1.89 -17.21 -8.53
CA TRP A 84 -2.56 -16.65 -7.34
C TRP A 84 -1.65 -16.59 -6.11
N HIS A 85 -0.71 -17.52 -5.99
CA HIS A 85 0.27 -17.54 -4.89
C HIS A 85 1.57 -16.81 -5.28
N ARG A 86 1.66 -16.37 -6.53
CA ARG A 86 2.84 -15.74 -7.10
C ARG A 86 3.14 -14.36 -6.50
N TRP A 87 2.23 -13.72 -5.78
CA TRP A 87 2.46 -12.35 -5.31
C TRP A 87 3.03 -12.32 -3.89
N ILE A 88 4.34 -12.11 -3.79
CA ILE A 88 5.09 -11.94 -2.54
C ILE A 88 5.48 -10.49 -2.33
N GLY A 89 5.54 -10.04 -1.08
CA GLY A 89 6.07 -8.73 -0.76
C GLY A 89 7.51 -8.64 -1.26
N PRO A 90 8.02 -7.45 -1.61
CA PRO A 90 9.37 -7.30 -2.16
C PRO A 90 10.50 -7.92 -1.31
N ASN A 91 10.26 -8.16 -0.03
CA ASN A 91 11.20 -8.78 0.91
C ASN A 91 10.81 -10.22 1.30
N GLY A 92 9.80 -10.82 0.65
CA GLY A 92 9.31 -12.18 0.94
C GLY A 92 8.59 -12.36 2.28
N ARG A 93 8.26 -11.28 2.99
CA ARG A 93 7.69 -11.34 4.36
C ARG A 93 6.16 -11.44 4.42
N ASP A 94 5.49 -11.16 3.32
CA ASP A 94 4.03 -11.28 3.21
C ASP A 94 3.64 -11.74 1.82
N ARG A 95 2.43 -12.29 1.70
CA ARG A 95 1.83 -12.71 0.43
C ARG A 95 0.48 -12.04 0.26
N LEU A 96 0.10 -11.78 -0.98
CA LEU A 96 -1.21 -11.18 -1.27
C LEU A 96 -2.34 -12.11 -0.80
N VAL A 97 -2.21 -13.42 -1.06
CA VAL A 97 -3.20 -14.42 -0.65
C VAL A 97 -3.41 -14.43 0.87
N ASP A 98 -2.33 -14.34 1.64
CA ASP A 98 -2.41 -14.33 3.11
C ASP A 98 -3.01 -13.03 3.63
N LYS A 99 -2.74 -11.88 2.98
CA LYS A 99 -3.39 -10.60 3.33
C LYS A 99 -4.88 -10.65 3.07
N LEU A 100 -5.32 -11.17 1.92
CA LEU A 100 -6.74 -11.30 1.60
C LEU A 100 -7.44 -12.29 2.56
N ARG A 101 -6.82 -13.44 2.85
CA ARG A 101 -7.33 -14.41 3.82
C ARG A 101 -7.44 -13.80 5.22
N LYS A 102 -6.42 -13.07 5.68
CA LYS A 102 -6.44 -12.39 6.99
C LYS A 102 -7.57 -11.35 7.05
N LEU A 103 -7.77 -10.60 5.97
CA LEU A 103 -8.82 -9.59 5.90
C LEU A 103 -10.20 -10.24 6.05
N GLN A 104 -10.48 -11.29 5.28
CA GLN A 104 -11.76 -12.01 5.35
C GLN A 104 -11.98 -12.71 6.70
N LEU A 105 -11.00 -13.50 7.17
CA LEU A 105 -11.17 -14.36 8.34
C LEU A 105 -10.99 -13.63 9.68
N ARG A 106 -10.37 -12.44 9.68
CA ARG A 106 -10.10 -11.70 10.92
C ARG A 106 -10.66 -10.29 10.89
N GLN A 107 -10.26 -9.44 9.95
CA GLN A 107 -10.62 -8.02 9.99
C GLN A 107 -12.13 -7.82 9.80
N PHE A 108 -12.72 -8.45 8.79
CA PHE A 108 -14.17 -8.43 8.58
C PHE A 108 -14.94 -9.22 9.63
N ALA A 109 -14.43 -10.38 10.05
CA ALA A 109 -15.03 -11.14 11.14
C ALA A 109 -15.04 -10.36 12.47
N ALA A 110 -14.07 -9.44 12.68
CA ALA A 110 -13.95 -8.66 13.90
C ALA A 110 -15.19 -7.80 14.18
N TRP A 111 -15.88 -7.35 13.13
CA TRP A 111 -17.16 -6.64 13.28
C TRP A 111 -18.14 -7.41 14.17
N HIS A 112 -18.18 -8.73 14.06
CA HIS A 112 -19.16 -9.59 14.74
C HIS A 112 -18.71 -10.07 16.12
N LEU A 113 -17.55 -9.63 16.63
CA LEU A 113 -17.11 -9.99 17.98
C LEU A 113 -17.99 -9.31 19.03
N PRO A 114 -18.30 -9.97 20.15
CA PRO A 114 -19.09 -9.36 21.24
C PRO A 114 -18.54 -8.01 21.70
N GLU A 115 -17.22 -7.92 21.89
CA GLU A 115 -16.54 -6.70 22.34
C GLU A 115 -16.70 -5.56 21.34
N THR A 116 -16.70 -5.90 20.05
CA THR A 116 -16.90 -4.94 18.98
C THR A 116 -18.34 -4.47 18.93
N GLN A 117 -19.30 -5.36 19.15
CA GLN A 117 -20.72 -5.00 19.25
C GLN A 117 -21.01 -4.11 20.46
N ASP A 118 -20.37 -4.35 21.60
CA ASP A 118 -20.49 -3.47 22.78
C ASP A 118 -19.97 -2.05 22.48
N GLN A 119 -18.83 -1.94 21.80
CA GLN A 119 -18.30 -0.64 21.37
C GLN A 119 -19.18 0.02 20.31
N ILE A 120 -19.69 -0.74 19.33
CA ILE A 120 -20.59 -0.24 18.28
C ILE A 120 -21.90 0.29 18.89
N ALA A 121 -22.44 -0.38 19.90
CA ALA A 121 -23.66 0.07 20.59
C ALA A 121 -23.49 1.47 21.21
N MET A 122 -22.29 1.78 21.72
CA MET A 122 -21.98 3.11 22.26
C MET A 122 -21.90 4.21 21.18
N LEU A 123 -21.75 3.85 19.90
CA LEU A 123 -21.70 4.81 18.79
C LEU A 123 -23.08 5.32 18.37
N ASN A 124 -24.18 4.81 18.96
CA ASN A 124 -25.56 5.22 18.66
C ASN A 124 -25.88 5.22 17.14
N LEU A 125 -25.43 4.19 16.44
CA LEU A 125 -25.65 4.07 14.99
C LEU A 125 -27.15 3.92 14.66
N PRO A 126 -27.61 4.46 13.53
CA PRO A 126 -28.94 4.17 13.03
C PRO A 126 -29.09 2.67 12.72
N PRO A 127 -30.31 2.11 12.76
CA PRO A 127 -30.56 0.68 12.50
C PRO A 127 -30.52 0.37 11.00
N TRP A 128 -29.43 0.77 10.34
CA TRP A 128 -29.18 0.57 8.92
C TRP A 128 -28.40 -0.72 8.67
N PRO A 129 -28.53 -1.32 7.48
CA PRO A 129 -27.70 -2.46 7.11
C PRO A 129 -26.22 -2.10 7.13
N VAL A 130 -25.39 -3.06 7.56
CA VAL A 130 -23.93 -2.92 7.55
C VAL A 130 -23.38 -3.54 6.28
N GLU A 131 -22.53 -2.80 5.58
CA GLU A 131 -21.76 -3.27 4.44
C GLU A 131 -20.26 -3.23 4.78
N GLN A 132 -19.55 -4.32 4.49
CA GLN A 132 -18.11 -4.41 4.70
C GLN A 132 -17.39 -4.16 3.38
N GLN A 133 -16.50 -3.18 3.37
CA GLN A 133 -15.79 -2.75 2.17
C GLN A 133 -14.28 -2.76 2.39
N LEU A 134 -13.54 -2.99 1.30
CA LEU A 134 -12.09 -2.93 1.28
C LEU A 134 -11.63 -1.86 0.27
N CYS A 135 -10.93 -0.84 0.76
CA CYS A 135 -10.14 0.05 -0.08
C CYS A 135 -8.72 -0.51 -0.24
N LEU A 136 -8.52 -1.37 -1.25
CA LEU A 136 -7.21 -1.94 -1.56
C LEU A 136 -6.51 -1.12 -2.64
N LYS A 137 -5.46 -0.39 -2.26
CA LYS A 137 -4.49 0.16 -3.20
C LYS A 137 -3.34 -0.83 -3.38
N LEU A 138 -3.39 -1.55 -4.50
CA LEU A 138 -2.42 -2.57 -4.86
C LEU A 138 -1.47 -2.07 -5.95
N TRP A 139 -0.16 -2.22 -5.71
CA TRP A 139 0.88 -1.98 -6.71
C TRP A 139 1.63 -3.26 -7.01
N LEU A 140 1.46 -3.76 -8.23
CA LEU A 140 2.17 -4.94 -8.71
C LEU A 140 3.36 -4.53 -9.56
N TYR A 141 4.54 -5.06 -9.24
CA TYR A 141 5.76 -4.83 -10.00
C TYR A 141 6.18 -6.12 -10.66
N PHE A 142 6.22 -6.13 -11.98
CA PHE A 142 6.59 -7.30 -12.78
C PHE A 142 7.04 -6.88 -14.19
N ASN A 143 7.82 -7.73 -14.82
CA ASN A 143 8.39 -7.49 -16.13
C ASN A 143 7.36 -7.80 -17.23
N ALA A 144 7.44 -7.11 -18.35
CA ALA A 144 6.43 -7.23 -19.41
C ALA A 144 6.36 -8.64 -20.04
N ILE A 145 7.43 -9.41 -19.89
CA ILE A 145 7.54 -10.80 -20.34
C ILE A 145 6.92 -11.80 -19.36
N ASP A 146 6.53 -11.36 -18.17
CA ASP A 146 5.92 -12.26 -17.20
C ASP A 146 4.50 -12.61 -17.65
N ASP A 147 4.22 -13.91 -17.72
CA ASP A 147 2.87 -14.42 -17.95
C ASP A 147 1.99 -14.14 -16.72
N VAL A 148 1.13 -13.13 -16.80
CA VAL A 148 0.25 -12.69 -15.71
C VAL A 148 -1.17 -12.46 -16.21
N SER A 149 -2.14 -12.55 -15.30
CA SER A 149 -3.54 -12.31 -15.63
C SER A 149 -3.80 -10.85 -16.05
N SER A 150 -4.87 -10.64 -16.81
CA SER A 150 -5.35 -9.29 -17.18
C SER A 150 -5.60 -8.40 -15.98
N TRP A 151 -6.13 -8.97 -14.89
CA TRP A 151 -6.29 -8.29 -13.61
C TRP A 151 -4.95 -7.76 -13.07
N ALA A 152 -3.88 -8.56 -13.12
CA ALA A 152 -2.57 -8.12 -12.64
C ALA A 152 -2.01 -6.98 -13.51
N THR A 153 -2.24 -7.05 -14.83
CA THR A 153 -1.88 -5.99 -15.79
C THR A 153 -2.54 -4.65 -15.47
N GLN A 154 -3.83 -4.66 -15.08
CA GLN A 154 -4.54 -3.44 -14.66
C GLN A 154 -3.95 -2.80 -13.40
N HIS A 155 -3.26 -3.58 -12.55
CA HIS A 155 -2.65 -3.13 -11.30
C HIS A 155 -1.13 -2.94 -11.41
N ARG A 156 -0.59 -2.99 -12.62
CA ARG A 156 0.86 -2.85 -12.86
C ARG A 156 1.33 -1.44 -12.50
N ALA A 157 2.28 -1.40 -11.58
CA ALA A 157 2.90 -0.20 -11.07
C ALA A 157 4.30 0.05 -11.63
N GLY A 158 4.96 -0.99 -12.16
CA GLY A 158 6.33 -0.91 -12.65
C GLY A 158 6.94 -2.29 -12.93
N GLY A 159 8.27 -2.33 -13.05
CA GLY A 159 9.05 -3.55 -13.26
C GLY A 159 9.76 -4.06 -12.01
N VAL A 160 10.41 -5.22 -12.15
CA VAL A 160 11.32 -5.75 -11.12
C VAL A 160 12.72 -5.77 -11.70
N LEU A 161 13.68 -5.25 -10.94
CA LEU A 161 15.08 -5.21 -11.33
C LEU A 161 15.93 -5.94 -10.28
N PHE A 162 16.73 -6.91 -10.69
CA PHE A 162 17.77 -7.42 -9.81
C PHE A 162 18.91 -6.42 -9.76
N ALA A 163 19.48 -6.20 -8.57
CA ALA A 163 20.55 -5.23 -8.38
C ALA A 163 21.75 -5.50 -9.28
N LYS A 164 22.08 -6.78 -9.52
CA LYS A 164 23.15 -7.22 -10.42
C LYS A 164 22.95 -6.76 -11.88
N ASP A 165 21.70 -6.55 -12.30
CA ASP A 165 21.36 -6.19 -13.68
C ASP A 165 21.25 -4.67 -13.88
N LEU A 166 21.42 -3.85 -12.82
CA LEU A 166 21.30 -2.39 -12.94
C LEU A 166 22.32 -1.81 -13.92
N LEU A 167 23.56 -2.28 -13.89
CA LEU A 167 24.62 -1.76 -14.76
C LEU A 167 24.44 -2.13 -16.24
N LEU A 168 23.55 -3.09 -16.54
CA LEU A 168 23.16 -3.41 -17.92
C LEU A 168 22.18 -2.39 -18.51
N ARG A 169 21.57 -1.55 -17.66
CA ARG A 169 20.61 -0.53 -18.06
C ARG A 169 21.33 0.71 -18.59
N LYS A 170 20.80 1.25 -19.69
CA LYS A 170 21.30 2.46 -20.37
C LYS A 170 20.35 3.65 -20.19
N ASP A 171 19.77 3.80 -19.00
CA ASP A 171 18.96 4.96 -18.66
C ASP A 171 19.85 6.17 -18.36
N SER A 172 19.34 7.39 -18.61
CA SER A 172 20.07 8.64 -18.47
C SER A 172 20.37 9.00 -17.01
N GLY A 173 19.63 8.44 -16.06
CA GLY A 173 19.88 8.66 -14.64
C GLY A 173 18.90 7.92 -13.74
N TYR A 174 19.23 7.89 -12.45
CA TYR A 174 18.49 7.13 -11.44
C TYR A 174 18.17 7.95 -10.18
N TRP A 175 17.05 7.63 -9.54
CA TRP A 175 16.68 8.19 -8.25
C TRP A 175 16.15 7.11 -7.31
N ILE A 176 16.71 7.04 -6.10
CA ILE A 176 16.36 6.03 -5.08
C ILE A 176 15.67 6.72 -3.89
N PRO A 177 14.35 6.93 -3.95
CA PRO A 177 13.61 7.60 -2.88
C PRO A 177 13.70 6.84 -1.55
N GLN A 178 13.61 7.59 -0.46
CA GLN A 178 13.32 7.00 0.85
C GLN A 178 11.93 6.34 0.84
N LYS A 179 11.68 5.39 1.76
CA LYS A 179 10.43 4.62 1.79
C LYS A 179 9.17 5.47 1.91
N CYS A 180 9.22 6.56 2.67
CA CYS A 180 8.14 7.54 2.75
C CYS A 180 7.86 8.25 1.41
N HIS A 181 8.81 8.29 0.47
CA HIS A 181 8.65 8.94 -0.82
C HIS A 181 8.34 7.96 -1.97
N TRP A 182 8.06 6.68 -1.69
CA TRP A 182 7.68 5.71 -2.73
C TRP A 182 6.40 6.08 -3.49
N GLY A 183 5.55 6.91 -2.89
CA GLY A 183 4.34 7.49 -3.50
C GLY A 183 4.59 8.64 -4.48
N VAL A 184 5.81 9.19 -4.55
CA VAL A 184 6.08 10.48 -5.19
C VAL A 184 6.61 10.29 -6.61
N HIS A 185 6.01 11.00 -7.56
CA HIS A 185 6.44 11.05 -8.96
C HIS A 185 7.75 11.86 -9.10
N PRO A 186 8.72 11.44 -9.94
CA PRO A 186 10.06 12.04 -10.01
C PRO A 186 10.12 13.31 -10.87
N MET A 187 8.99 13.85 -11.35
CA MET A 187 8.96 14.98 -12.30
C MET A 187 9.66 16.26 -11.80
N HIS A 188 9.79 16.42 -10.47
CA HIS A 188 10.49 17.56 -9.88
C HIS A 188 11.89 17.19 -9.37
N GLN A 189 12.36 15.97 -9.68
CA GLN A 189 13.68 15.50 -9.26
C GLN A 189 14.75 16.15 -10.15
N GLN A 190 15.65 16.91 -9.54
CA GLN A 190 16.73 17.60 -10.23
C GLN A 190 18.03 16.79 -10.21
N ASN A 191 18.27 16.04 -9.13
CA ASN A 191 19.52 15.30 -8.93
C ASN A 191 19.33 13.84 -9.32
N TRP A 192 19.88 13.45 -10.46
CA TRP A 192 19.88 12.09 -10.97
C TRP A 192 21.26 11.46 -10.80
N LEU A 193 21.28 10.25 -10.24
CA LEU A 193 22.48 9.44 -10.05
C LEU A 193 22.86 8.77 -11.35
N SER A 194 24.16 8.62 -11.60
CA SER A 194 24.67 7.67 -12.59
C SER A 194 24.38 6.22 -12.18
N GLY A 195 24.52 5.29 -13.12
CA GLY A 195 24.33 3.86 -12.86
C GLY A 195 25.28 3.31 -11.78
N SER A 196 26.54 3.75 -11.76
CA SER A 196 27.55 3.32 -10.79
C SER A 196 27.25 3.83 -9.37
N GLU A 197 26.83 5.10 -9.25
CA GLU A 197 26.41 5.69 -7.97
C GLU A 197 25.16 4.98 -7.43
N ALA A 198 24.15 4.79 -8.28
CA ALA A 198 22.92 4.09 -7.92
C ALA A 198 23.20 2.65 -7.48
N HIS A 199 24.06 1.92 -8.21
CA HIS A 199 24.46 0.56 -7.88
C HIS A 199 25.14 0.50 -6.50
N THR A 200 26.06 1.43 -6.22
CA THR A 200 26.76 1.51 -4.93
C THR A 200 25.78 1.76 -3.78
N ILE A 201 24.84 2.69 -3.96
CA ILE A 201 23.81 2.99 -2.95
C ILE A 201 22.87 1.80 -2.75
N LEU A 202 22.40 1.16 -3.82
CA LEU A 202 21.50 0.02 -3.76
C LEU A 202 22.14 -1.17 -3.05
N LYS A 203 23.40 -1.51 -3.36
CA LYS A 203 24.13 -2.59 -2.69
C LYS A 203 24.12 -2.42 -1.16
N LYS A 204 24.35 -1.19 -0.68
CA LYS A 204 24.28 -0.89 0.76
C LYS A 204 22.86 -0.98 1.32
N ARG A 205 21.88 -0.38 0.63
CA ARG A 205 20.50 -0.30 1.13
C ARG A 205 19.76 -1.63 1.10
N LEU A 206 19.97 -2.46 0.08
CA LEU A 206 19.35 -3.77 -0.03
C LEU A 206 19.71 -4.66 1.16
N ASN A 207 20.99 -4.68 1.54
CA ASN A 207 21.46 -5.43 2.71
C ASN A 207 20.86 -4.93 4.03
N GLN A 208 20.65 -3.62 4.17
CA GLN A 208 20.22 -3.01 5.43
C GLN A 208 18.70 -2.87 5.58
N LYS A 209 17.99 -2.65 4.46
CA LYS A 209 16.60 -2.19 4.43
C LYS A 209 15.71 -3.05 3.52
N GLY A 210 16.28 -4.05 2.85
CA GLY A 210 15.59 -4.86 1.84
C GLY A 210 15.33 -4.10 0.55
N ALA A 211 14.37 -4.59 -0.24
CA ALA A 211 14.00 -4.06 -1.54
C ALA A 211 13.80 -2.54 -1.56
N GLN A 212 14.24 -1.91 -2.64
CA GLN A 212 14.24 -0.46 -2.82
C GLN A 212 13.37 -0.08 -4.03
N LEU A 213 12.70 1.06 -3.96
CA LEU A 213 12.09 1.65 -5.15
C LEU A 213 13.14 2.47 -5.91
N LEU A 214 13.16 2.33 -7.23
CA LEU A 214 14.05 3.01 -8.14
C LEU A 214 13.22 3.68 -9.23
N TRP A 215 13.45 4.97 -9.43
CA TRP A 215 13.05 5.66 -10.64
C TRP A 215 14.23 5.74 -11.60
N ALA A 216 13.99 5.50 -12.88
CA ALA A 216 14.95 5.67 -13.95
C ALA A 216 14.43 6.72 -14.94
N LEU A 217 15.25 7.72 -15.26
CA LEU A 217 15.03 8.67 -16.34
C LEU A 217 15.51 8.02 -17.64
N GLN A 218 14.58 7.72 -18.54
CA GLN A 218 14.87 7.07 -19.81
C GLN A 218 15.36 8.10 -20.84
N ASN A 219 16.12 7.64 -21.85
CA ASN A 219 16.70 8.51 -22.88
C ASN A 219 15.65 9.27 -23.72
N ASN A 220 14.40 8.80 -23.74
CA ASN A 220 13.28 9.48 -24.39
C ASN A 220 12.58 10.51 -23.48
N GLY A 221 13.15 10.82 -22.32
CA GLY A 221 12.57 11.72 -21.32
C GLY A 221 11.46 11.07 -20.46
N GLY A 222 11.13 9.81 -20.71
CA GLY A 222 10.16 9.05 -19.91
C GLY A 222 10.71 8.63 -18.54
N TYR A 223 9.81 8.24 -17.65
CA TYR A 223 10.18 7.68 -16.34
C TYR A 223 9.77 6.23 -16.25
N ARG A 224 10.70 5.38 -15.82
CA ARG A 224 10.41 4.00 -15.42
C ARG A 224 10.53 3.86 -13.91
N ARG A 225 9.63 3.07 -13.34
CA ARG A 225 9.64 2.74 -11.91
C ARG A 225 9.85 1.25 -11.75
N ASP A 226 10.82 0.89 -10.93
CA ASP A 226 11.18 -0.50 -10.64
C ASP A 226 11.24 -0.72 -9.11
N ILE A 227 10.88 -1.92 -8.68
CA ILE A 227 11.30 -2.44 -7.37
C ILE A 227 12.59 -3.22 -7.58
N VAL A 228 13.65 -2.76 -6.92
CA VAL A 228 14.96 -3.39 -6.93
C VAL A 228 15.04 -4.42 -5.82
N VAL A 229 15.38 -5.64 -6.18
CA VAL A 229 15.64 -6.77 -5.28
C VAL A 229 17.11 -7.19 -5.37
N ALA A 230 17.60 -7.92 -4.37
CA ALA A 230 18.99 -8.38 -4.33
C ALA A 230 19.33 -9.32 -5.49
#